data_AF-L1KKJ3-F1
#
_entry.id   AF-L1KKJ3-F1
#
_cell.length_a   1.000
_cell.length_b   1.000
_cell.length_c   1.000
_cell.angle_alpha   90.00
_cell.angle_beta   90.00
_cell.angle_gamma   90.00
#
_symmetry.space_group_name_H-M   'P 1'
#
loop_
_entity.id
_entity.type
_entity.pdbx_description
1 polymer ?
#
loop_
_entity_poly.entity_id
_entity_poly.type
_entity_poly.pdbx_seq_one_letter_code
_entity_poly.pdbx_strand_id
1 'polypeptide(L)'
;MLDGRQVAVLAALAAGDTAWAAVLLADTMPGDAWEQAVTACLTVLCRRDAGQPIDGHLADLVTAYLGRKTEPGMTVFDTRLGLTVLDAIGSAGALAARRIVEDLHRRTTDAQDGYAARENLTHPLFTEIATDRQVQDCRALVRACALGAGILPDELRGELTAALRASDSVIRESVVRSSDPGGTQPPAVLTVSIGAVGAAVR
;
A
#
# COMPACT_ATOMS: atom_id res chain seq x y z
N MET A 1 15.68 -6.00 9.00
CA MET A 1 15.66 -6.15 7.52
C MET A 1 15.72 -4.77 6.85
N LEU A 2 16.90 -4.16 6.83
CA LEU A 2 17.17 -2.85 6.22
C LEU A 2 18.35 -2.94 5.22
N ASP A 3 18.62 -1.88 4.46
CA ASP A 3 19.76 -1.67 3.55
C ASP A 3 19.83 -2.54 2.28
N GLY A 4 18.84 -2.43 1.38
CA GLY A 4 18.86 -3.10 0.07
C GLY A 4 18.88 -4.63 0.13
N ARG A 5 18.88 -5.21 1.34
CA ARG A 5 19.06 -6.63 1.58
C ARG A 5 17.89 -7.47 1.07
N GLN A 6 16.67 -6.94 1.13
CA GLN A 6 15.51 -7.57 0.50
C GLN A 6 15.73 -7.76 -1.01
N VAL A 7 16.25 -6.73 -1.67
CA VAL A 7 16.58 -6.77 -3.11
C VAL A 7 17.71 -7.77 -3.36
N ALA A 8 18.74 -7.80 -2.50
CA ALA A 8 19.83 -8.75 -2.63
C ALA A 8 19.37 -10.21 -2.49
N VAL A 9 18.48 -10.51 -1.54
CA VAL A 9 17.87 -11.84 -1.37
C VAL A 9 17.07 -12.20 -2.62
N LEU A 10 16.19 -11.32 -3.09
CA LEU A 10 15.38 -11.58 -4.30
C LEU A 10 16.26 -11.77 -5.54
N ALA A 11 17.34 -10.98 -5.69
CA ALA A 11 18.29 -11.13 -6.78
C ALA A 11 19.03 -12.47 -6.73
N ALA A 12 19.44 -12.91 -5.54
CA ALA A 12 20.05 -14.23 -5.34
C ALA A 12 19.09 -15.36 -5.72
N LEU A 13 17.83 -15.29 -5.26
CA LEU A 13 16.79 -16.25 -5.64
C LEU A 13 16.50 -16.25 -7.14
N ALA A 14 16.42 -15.08 -7.78
CA ALA A 14 16.24 -14.99 -9.23
C ALA A 14 17.41 -15.59 -10.03
N ALA A 15 18.62 -15.61 -9.45
CA ALA A 15 19.79 -16.28 -10.00
C ALA A 15 19.87 -17.78 -9.64
N GLY A 16 18.93 -18.31 -8.85
CA GLY A 16 18.95 -19.67 -8.32
C GLY A 16 19.97 -19.91 -7.20
N ASP A 17 20.60 -18.86 -6.68
CA ASP A 17 21.57 -18.95 -5.59
C ASP A 17 20.87 -18.92 -4.22
N THR A 18 20.20 -20.02 -3.93
CA THR A 18 19.45 -20.21 -2.67
C THR A 18 20.36 -20.27 -1.45
N ALA A 19 21.61 -20.70 -1.61
CA ALA A 19 22.59 -20.72 -0.54
C ALA A 19 22.98 -19.30 -0.11
N TRP A 20 23.26 -18.42 -1.07
CA TRP A 20 23.56 -17.03 -0.79
C TRP A 20 22.35 -16.29 -0.22
N ALA A 21 21.16 -16.52 -0.78
CA ALA A 21 19.92 -15.98 -0.25
C ALA A 21 19.71 -16.36 1.23
N ALA A 22 20.00 -17.62 1.61
CA ALA A 22 19.90 -18.08 2.98
C ALA A 22 20.92 -17.42 3.92
N VAL A 23 22.15 -17.18 3.47
CA VAL A 23 23.17 -16.45 4.24
C VAL A 23 22.72 -15.02 4.52
N LEU A 24 22.24 -14.32 3.48
CA LEU A 24 21.72 -12.95 3.62
C LEU A 24 20.56 -12.86 4.62
N LEU A 25 19.69 -13.87 4.64
CA LEU A 25 18.58 -13.96 5.59
C LEU A 25 19.06 -14.26 7.01
N ALA A 26 20.00 -15.18 7.18
CA ALA A 26 20.56 -15.53 8.50
C ALA A 26 21.29 -14.35 9.16
N ASP A 27 21.97 -13.52 8.36
CA ASP A 27 22.67 -12.32 8.82
C ASP A 27 21.74 -11.12 9.05
N THR A 28 20.44 -11.27 8.74
CA THR A 28 19.47 -10.18 8.95
C THR A 28 19.13 -10.05 10.43
N MET A 29 19.47 -8.91 11.02
CA MET A 29 19.02 -8.58 12.36
C MET A 29 17.49 -8.46 12.42
N PRO A 30 16.85 -8.98 13.50
CA PRO A 30 15.45 -8.73 13.78
C PRO A 30 15.19 -7.22 13.87
N GLY A 31 14.13 -6.77 13.20
CA GLY A 31 13.69 -5.38 13.28
C GLY A 31 12.22 -5.31 13.71
N ASP A 32 11.52 -4.29 13.23
CA ASP A 32 10.10 -4.09 13.52
C ASP A 32 9.24 -5.27 13.05
N ALA A 33 8.01 -5.35 13.57
CA ALA A 33 7.09 -6.44 13.24
C ALA A 33 6.84 -6.60 11.71
N TRP A 34 6.95 -5.51 10.93
CA TRP A 34 6.80 -5.56 9.48
C TRP A 34 8.03 -6.14 8.79
N GLU A 35 9.22 -5.80 9.29
CA GLU A 35 10.48 -6.36 8.83
C GLU A 35 10.56 -7.86 9.12
N GLN A 36 10.06 -8.29 10.27
CA GLN A 36 9.99 -9.71 10.64
C GLN A 36 9.09 -10.49 9.70
N ALA A 37 7.90 -9.95 9.37
CA ALA A 37 6.99 -10.59 8.42
C ALA A 37 7.58 -10.69 7.01
N VAL A 38 8.27 -9.64 6.54
CA VAL A 38 8.99 -9.68 5.25
C VAL A 38 10.12 -10.72 5.28
N THR A 39 10.89 -10.78 6.37
CA THR A 39 11.97 -11.76 6.54
C THR A 39 11.45 -13.20 6.55
N ALA A 40 10.35 -13.45 7.27
CA ALA A 40 9.69 -14.75 7.27
C ALA A 40 9.19 -15.14 5.87
N CYS A 41 8.63 -14.18 5.13
CA CYS A 41 8.16 -14.41 3.76
C CYS A 41 9.31 -14.81 2.83
N LEU A 42 10.40 -14.04 2.83
CA LEU A 42 11.60 -14.35 2.06
C LEU A 42 12.24 -15.68 2.48
N THR A 43 12.17 -16.05 3.76
CA THR A 43 12.66 -17.34 4.25
C THR A 43 11.86 -18.51 3.68
N VAL A 44 10.53 -18.40 3.64
CA VAL A 44 9.67 -19.42 3.01
C VAL A 44 9.98 -19.55 1.52
N LEU A 45 10.12 -18.43 0.80
CA LEU A 45 10.46 -18.43 -0.62
C LEU A 45 11.83 -19.07 -0.88
N CYS A 46 12.84 -18.67 -0.12
CA CYS A 46 14.20 -19.20 -0.23
C CYS A 46 14.25 -20.72 0.01
N ARG A 47 13.53 -21.21 1.02
CA ARG A 47 13.47 -22.64 1.32
C ARG A 47 12.72 -23.42 0.26
N ARG A 48 11.61 -22.88 -0.24
CA ARG A 48 10.85 -23.48 -1.33
C ARG A 48 11.72 -23.66 -2.58
N ASP A 49 12.45 -22.62 -2.97
CA ASP A 49 13.33 -22.67 -4.14
C ASP A 49 14.49 -23.66 -3.95
N ALA A 50 14.98 -23.81 -2.71
CA ALA A 50 15.96 -24.82 -2.33
C ALA A 50 15.39 -26.25 -2.20
N GLY A 51 14.09 -26.47 -2.44
CA GLY A 51 13.44 -27.77 -2.24
C GLY A 51 13.38 -28.25 -0.80
N GLN A 52 13.48 -27.33 0.17
CA GLN A 52 13.50 -27.63 1.60
C GLN A 52 12.09 -27.57 2.21
N PRO A 53 11.85 -28.27 3.34
CA PRO A 53 10.57 -28.19 4.05
C PRO A 53 10.25 -26.76 4.49
N ILE A 54 9.00 -26.34 4.26
CA ILE A 54 8.53 -24.98 4.57
C ILE A 54 7.46 -24.92 5.66
N ASP A 55 6.85 -26.03 6.06
CA ASP A 55 5.61 -26.02 6.87
C ASP A 55 5.74 -25.21 8.18
N GLY A 56 6.85 -25.38 8.91
CA GLY A 56 7.12 -24.60 10.13
C GLY A 56 7.29 -23.11 9.85
N HIS A 57 8.11 -22.76 8.87
CA HIS A 57 8.35 -21.37 8.46
C HIS A 57 7.09 -20.70 7.90
N LEU A 58 6.23 -21.48 7.24
CA LEU A 58 4.95 -21.01 6.72
C LEU A 58 3.97 -20.73 7.86
N ALA A 59 3.92 -21.58 8.88
CA ALA A 59 3.10 -21.35 10.07
C ALA A 59 3.57 -20.10 10.84
N ASP A 60 4.88 -19.90 10.95
CA ASP A 60 5.47 -18.71 11.56
C ASP A 60 5.15 -17.45 10.75
N LEU A 61 5.24 -17.51 9.42
CA LEU A 61 4.86 -16.41 8.52
C LEU A 61 3.38 -16.01 8.68
N VAL A 62 2.48 -16.99 8.67
CA VAL A 62 1.04 -16.74 8.84
C VAL A 62 0.76 -16.12 10.21
N THR A 63 1.42 -16.62 11.25
CA THR A 63 1.29 -16.08 12.62
C THR A 63 1.83 -14.65 12.70
N ALA A 64 3.01 -14.41 12.12
CA ALA A 64 3.63 -13.10 12.08
C ALA A 64 2.73 -12.09 11.37
N TYR A 65 2.17 -12.43 10.21
CA TYR A 65 1.27 -11.57 9.45
C TYR A 65 -0.04 -11.27 10.20
N LEU A 66 -0.74 -12.30 10.67
CA LEU A 66 -2.03 -12.13 11.36
C LEU A 66 -1.89 -11.40 12.70
N GLY A 67 -0.71 -11.48 13.34
CA GLY A 67 -0.40 -10.75 14.56
C GLY A 67 -0.12 -9.25 14.36
N ARG A 68 0.04 -8.79 13.11
CA ARG A 68 0.34 -7.37 12.82
C ARG A 68 -0.87 -6.49 13.09
N LYS A 69 -0.65 -5.41 13.81
CA LYS A 69 -1.62 -4.31 13.89
C LYS A 69 -1.58 -3.49 12.60
N THR A 70 -2.75 -3.08 12.12
CA THR A 70 -2.85 -2.15 11.00
C THR A 70 -2.40 -0.77 11.47
N GLU A 71 -1.48 -0.17 10.73
CA GLU A 71 -0.99 1.19 10.98
C GLU A 71 -1.53 2.16 9.91
N PRO A 72 -1.93 3.39 10.27
CA PRO A 72 -2.36 4.38 9.30
C PRO A 72 -1.29 4.60 8.21
N GLY A 73 -1.71 4.58 6.95
CA GLY A 73 -0.81 4.73 5.80
C GLY A 73 -0.13 3.43 5.32
N MET A 74 -0.30 2.32 6.04
CA MET A 74 0.30 1.02 5.67
C MET A 74 -0.67 0.05 4.97
N THR A 75 -1.93 0.45 4.74
CA THR A 75 -2.99 -0.45 4.21
C THR A 75 -2.58 -1.15 2.91
N VAL A 76 -2.05 -0.43 1.93
CA VAL A 76 -1.61 -1.02 0.64
C VAL A 76 -0.42 -1.95 0.87
N PHE A 77 0.54 -1.57 1.73
CA PHE A 77 1.67 -2.43 2.06
C PHE A 77 1.20 -3.74 2.72
N ASP A 78 0.37 -3.65 3.75
CA ASP A 78 -0.15 -4.80 4.48
C ASP A 78 -1.03 -5.69 3.58
N THR A 79 -1.74 -5.09 2.63
CA THR A 79 -2.51 -5.82 1.61
C THR A 79 -1.57 -6.63 0.73
N ARG A 80 -0.58 -5.99 0.12
CA ARG A 80 0.42 -6.68 -0.72
C ARG A 80 1.16 -7.76 0.03
N LEU A 81 1.57 -7.49 1.27
CA LEU A 81 2.22 -8.49 2.11
C LEU A 81 1.31 -9.70 2.34
N GLY A 82 0.02 -9.49 2.65
CA GLY A 82 -0.93 -10.58 2.83
C GLY A 82 -1.19 -11.38 1.56
N LEU A 83 -1.25 -10.72 0.40
CA LEU A 83 -1.32 -11.39 -0.89
C LEU A 83 -0.07 -12.24 -1.17
N THR A 84 1.12 -11.73 -0.86
CA THR A 84 2.37 -12.52 -0.94
C THR A 84 2.35 -13.71 0.02
N VAL A 85 1.79 -13.57 1.22
CA VAL A 85 1.59 -14.71 2.14
C VAL A 85 0.63 -15.74 1.54
N LEU A 86 -0.41 -15.29 0.83
CA LEU A 86 -1.35 -16.17 0.15
C LEU A 86 -0.67 -16.98 -0.96
N ASP A 87 0.21 -16.34 -1.75
CA ASP A 87 1.08 -17.01 -2.73
C ASP A 87 2.07 -17.98 -2.07
N ALA A 88 2.61 -17.61 -0.90
CA ALA A 88 3.46 -18.48 -0.10
C ALA A 88 2.70 -19.71 0.42
N ILE A 89 1.39 -19.63 0.65
CA ILE A 89 0.57 -20.81 0.98
C ILE A 89 0.26 -21.64 -0.27
N GLY A 90 -0.10 -20.98 -1.38
CA GLY A 90 -0.23 -21.60 -2.71
C GLY A 90 -1.38 -22.59 -2.88
N SER A 91 -2.25 -22.76 -1.88
CA SER A 91 -3.37 -23.71 -1.93
C SER A 91 -4.66 -23.12 -1.35
N ALA A 92 -5.72 -23.08 -2.17
CA ALA A 92 -7.05 -22.63 -1.76
C ALA A 92 -7.72 -23.55 -0.72
N GLY A 93 -7.28 -24.80 -0.63
CA GLY A 93 -7.77 -25.75 0.37
C GLY A 93 -7.23 -25.52 1.79
N ALA A 94 -6.15 -24.74 1.93
CA ALA A 94 -5.50 -24.54 3.22
C ALA A 94 -6.33 -23.64 4.14
N LEU A 95 -6.53 -24.09 5.39
CA LEU A 95 -7.21 -23.29 6.41
C LEU A 95 -6.50 -21.95 6.66
N ALA A 96 -5.16 -21.93 6.59
CA ALA A 96 -4.37 -20.71 6.69
C ALA A 96 -4.72 -19.71 5.57
N ALA A 97 -4.96 -20.17 4.34
CA ALA A 97 -5.29 -19.29 3.22
C ALA A 97 -6.62 -18.57 3.43
N ARG A 98 -7.63 -19.29 3.95
CA ARG A 98 -8.93 -18.69 4.33
C ARG A 98 -8.79 -17.60 5.37
N ARG A 99 -7.98 -17.85 6.42
CA ARG A 99 -7.71 -16.87 7.48
C ARG A 99 -7.04 -15.61 6.95
N ILE A 100 -6.12 -15.75 6.00
CA ILE A 100 -5.47 -14.62 5.33
C ILE A 100 -6.49 -13.81 4.51
N VAL A 101 -7.35 -14.48 3.74
CA VAL A 101 -8.40 -13.82 2.94
C VAL A 101 -9.42 -13.08 3.83
N GLU A 102 -9.82 -13.68 4.95
CA GLU A 102 -10.68 -13.03 5.95
C GLU A 102 -10.02 -11.78 6.54
N ASP A 103 -8.73 -11.84 6.89
CA ASP A 103 -7.99 -10.69 7.42
C ASP A 103 -7.80 -9.59 6.37
N LEU A 104 -7.44 -9.94 5.14
CA LEU A 104 -7.30 -9.00 4.02
C LEU A 104 -8.62 -8.27 3.74
N HIS A 105 -9.74 -8.99 3.69
CA HIS A 105 -11.06 -8.40 3.53
C HIS A 105 -11.38 -7.44 4.68
N ARG A 106 -11.22 -7.89 5.94
CA ARG A 106 -11.46 -7.06 7.12
C ARG A 106 -10.63 -5.77 7.10
N ARG A 107 -9.31 -5.87 6.91
CA ARG A 107 -8.42 -4.69 6.87
C ARG A 107 -8.83 -3.71 5.78
N THR A 108 -9.20 -4.23 4.62
CA THR A 108 -9.66 -3.42 3.48
C THR A 108 -10.95 -2.68 3.80
N THR A 109 -11.94 -3.37 4.39
CA THR A 109 -13.22 -2.74 4.76
C THR A 109 -13.08 -1.77 5.92
N ASP A 110 -12.26 -2.09 6.92
CA ASP A 110 -12.05 -1.22 8.07
C ASP A 110 -11.35 0.08 7.66
N ALA A 111 -10.41 0.01 6.71
CA ALA A 111 -9.73 1.17 6.16
C ALA A 111 -10.54 1.93 5.09
N GLN A 112 -11.65 1.36 4.60
CA GLN A 112 -12.41 1.88 3.45
C GLN A 112 -11.52 2.18 2.23
N ASP A 113 -10.52 1.32 1.99
CA ASP A 113 -9.47 1.56 1.01
C ASP A 113 -9.78 0.88 -0.34
N GLY A 114 -10.14 1.68 -1.34
CA GLY A 114 -10.43 1.19 -2.69
C GLY A 114 -9.22 0.58 -3.42
N TYR A 115 -7.99 1.04 -3.14
CA TYR A 115 -6.79 0.47 -3.75
C TYR A 115 -6.51 -0.92 -3.21
N ALA A 116 -6.60 -1.11 -1.89
CA ALA A 116 -6.51 -2.43 -1.26
C ALA A 116 -7.60 -3.38 -1.78
N ALA A 117 -8.84 -2.89 -1.89
CA ALA A 117 -9.95 -3.65 -2.45
C ALA A 117 -9.68 -4.09 -3.90
N ARG A 118 -9.10 -3.21 -4.72
CA ARG A 118 -8.70 -3.53 -6.09
C ARG A 118 -7.62 -4.60 -6.12
N GLU A 119 -6.58 -4.49 -5.31
CA GLU A 119 -5.49 -5.46 -5.26
C GLU A 119 -5.99 -6.86 -4.88
N ASN A 120 -6.85 -6.95 -3.86
CA ASN A 120 -7.50 -8.20 -3.48
C ASN A 120 -8.32 -8.81 -4.65
N LEU A 121 -9.11 -8.00 -5.36
CA LEU A 121 -9.91 -8.47 -6.49
C LEU A 121 -9.09 -8.88 -7.71
N THR A 122 -7.88 -8.35 -7.87
CA THR A 122 -6.97 -8.75 -8.95
C THR A 122 -6.19 -10.04 -8.63
N HIS A 123 -6.22 -10.50 -7.37
CA HIS A 123 -5.45 -11.65 -6.94
C HIS A 123 -6.23 -12.97 -7.10
N PRO A 124 -5.77 -13.94 -7.92
CA PRO A 124 -6.54 -15.14 -8.22
C PRO A 124 -6.94 -15.96 -6.99
N LEU A 125 -5.97 -16.25 -6.10
CA LEU A 125 -6.24 -17.02 -4.87
C LEU A 125 -7.19 -16.29 -3.92
N PHE A 126 -7.18 -14.96 -3.90
CA PHE A 126 -8.14 -14.23 -3.09
C PHE A 126 -9.55 -14.45 -3.64
N THR A 127 -9.73 -14.27 -4.95
CA THR A 127 -11.04 -14.44 -5.59
C THR A 127 -11.57 -15.86 -5.57
N GLU A 128 -10.69 -16.86 -5.55
CA GLU A 128 -11.06 -18.27 -5.44
C GLU A 128 -11.57 -18.65 -4.04
N ILE A 129 -10.96 -18.07 -3.01
CA ILE A 129 -11.22 -18.43 -1.61
C ILE A 129 -12.29 -17.54 -0.98
N ALA A 130 -12.32 -16.25 -1.35
CA ALA A 130 -13.24 -15.27 -0.79
C ALA A 130 -14.69 -15.67 -1.08
N THR A 131 -15.55 -15.42 -0.10
CA THR A 131 -16.99 -15.58 -0.30
C THR A 131 -17.51 -14.54 -1.29
N ASP A 132 -18.64 -14.85 -1.94
CA ASP A 132 -19.33 -13.90 -2.82
C ASP A 132 -19.57 -12.55 -2.13
N ARG A 133 -19.92 -12.57 -0.84
CA ARG A 133 -20.15 -11.34 -0.06
C ARG A 133 -18.89 -10.49 0.03
N GLN A 134 -17.75 -11.09 0.37
CA GLN A 134 -16.46 -10.39 0.49
C GLN A 134 -16.03 -9.80 -0.85
N VAL A 135 -16.20 -10.55 -1.94
CA VAL A 135 -15.93 -10.07 -3.31
C VAL A 135 -16.83 -8.87 -3.66
N GLN A 136 -18.11 -8.92 -3.32
CA GLN A 136 -19.03 -7.80 -3.57
C GLN A 136 -18.71 -6.57 -2.74
N ASP A 137 -18.28 -6.72 -1.50
CA ASP A 137 -17.82 -5.61 -0.65
C ASP A 137 -16.60 -4.91 -1.25
N CYS A 138 -15.58 -5.68 -1.65
CA CYS A 138 -14.42 -5.11 -2.33
C CYS A 138 -14.83 -4.39 -3.62
N ARG A 139 -15.74 -4.97 -4.42
CA ARG A 139 -16.24 -4.32 -5.65
C ARG A 139 -16.99 -3.03 -5.36
N ALA A 140 -17.76 -2.99 -4.28
CA ALA A 140 -18.46 -1.78 -3.84
C ALA A 140 -17.47 -0.67 -3.44
N LEU A 141 -16.41 -1.01 -2.70
CA LEU A 141 -15.35 -0.06 -2.33
C LEU A 141 -14.63 0.50 -3.56
N VAL A 142 -14.23 -0.35 -4.50
CA VAL A 142 -13.59 0.09 -5.76
C VAL A 142 -14.48 1.09 -6.51
N ARG A 143 -15.79 0.81 -6.61
CA ARG A 143 -16.75 1.72 -7.24
C ARG A 143 -16.93 3.02 -6.47
N ALA A 144 -17.03 2.96 -5.14
CA ALA A 144 -17.18 4.14 -4.30
C ALA A 144 -15.98 5.09 -4.41
N CYS A 145 -14.77 4.53 -4.59
CA CYS A 145 -13.55 5.30 -4.86
C CYS A 145 -13.37 5.69 -6.34
N ALA A 146 -14.35 5.42 -7.21
CA ALA A 146 -14.30 5.64 -8.66
C ALA A 146 -13.06 5.03 -9.36
N LEU A 147 -12.45 4.00 -8.75
CA LEU A 147 -11.24 3.38 -9.28
C LEU A 147 -11.59 2.56 -10.52
N GLY A 148 -10.92 2.86 -11.63
CA GLY A 148 -11.19 2.23 -12.92
C GLY A 148 -12.38 2.83 -13.68
N ALA A 149 -13.00 3.91 -13.19
CA ALA A 149 -14.07 4.59 -13.92
C ALA A 149 -13.59 5.20 -15.24
N GLY A 150 -12.32 5.62 -15.32
CA GLY A 150 -11.68 6.13 -16.54
C GLY A 150 -12.29 7.42 -17.11
N ILE A 151 -13.30 7.97 -16.46
CA ILE A 151 -14.05 9.15 -16.90
C ILE A 151 -14.19 10.08 -15.70
N LEU A 152 -13.79 11.33 -15.86
CA LEU A 152 -14.10 12.41 -14.93
C LEU A 152 -15.41 13.08 -15.39
N PRO A 153 -16.45 13.14 -14.54
CA PRO A 153 -17.69 13.88 -14.83
C PRO A 153 -17.39 15.30 -15.32
N ASP A 154 -18.19 15.80 -16.25
CA ASP A 154 -17.91 17.07 -16.93
C ASP A 154 -17.94 18.26 -15.97
N GLU A 155 -18.77 18.19 -14.93
CA GLU A 155 -18.84 19.18 -13.85
C GLU A 155 -17.52 19.25 -13.09
N LEU A 156 -17.03 18.11 -12.59
CA LEU A 156 -15.76 18.01 -11.88
C LEU A 156 -14.56 18.37 -12.78
N ARG A 157 -14.65 18.05 -14.08
CA ARG A 157 -13.64 18.44 -15.06
C ARG A 157 -13.59 19.96 -15.24
N GLY A 158 -14.76 20.61 -15.28
CA GLY A 158 -14.87 22.06 -15.34
C GLY A 158 -14.26 22.72 -14.11
N GLU A 159 -14.61 22.26 -12.92
CA GLU A 159 -14.07 22.74 -11.65
C GLU A 159 -12.55 22.58 -11.56
N LEU A 160 -12.04 21.38 -11.88
CA LEU A 160 -10.61 21.10 -11.88
C LEU A 160 -9.87 22.00 -12.87
N THR A 161 -10.42 22.19 -14.07
CA THR A 161 -9.83 23.07 -15.09
C THR A 161 -9.78 24.52 -14.61
N ALA A 162 -10.84 25.00 -13.95
CA ALA A 162 -10.88 26.34 -13.38
C ALA A 162 -9.83 26.51 -12.27
N ALA A 163 -9.74 25.54 -11.34
CA ALA A 163 -8.75 25.55 -10.27
C ALA A 163 -7.30 25.53 -10.81
N LEU A 164 -7.03 24.72 -11.84
CA LEU A 164 -5.72 24.68 -12.50
C LEU A 164 -5.35 26.02 -13.16
N ARG A 165 -6.30 26.68 -13.84
CA ARG A 165 -6.08 28.01 -14.43
C ARG A 165 -5.80 29.08 -13.38
N ALA A 166 -6.51 29.04 -12.25
CA ALA A 166 -6.27 29.95 -11.14
C ALA A 166 -4.87 29.75 -10.56
N SER A 167 -4.47 28.50 -10.31
CA SER A 167 -3.13 28.16 -9.83
C SER A 167 -2.02 28.57 -10.81
N ASP A 168 -2.18 28.33 -12.12
CA ASP A 168 -1.21 28.77 -13.14
C ASP A 168 -1.02 30.29 -13.12
N SER A 169 -2.13 31.04 -13.01
CA SER A 169 -2.09 32.50 -12.97
C SER A 169 -1.30 33.01 -11.77
N VAL A 170 -1.55 32.45 -10.58
CA VAL A 170 -0.83 32.81 -9.34
C VAL A 170 0.65 32.44 -9.41
N ILE A 171 0.97 31.24 -9.90
CA ILE A 171 2.36 30.78 -10.04
C ILE A 171 3.10 31.70 -11.01
N ARG A 172 2.52 32.00 -12.18
CA ARG A 172 3.14 32.88 -13.18
C ARG A 172 3.35 34.30 -12.64
N GLU A 173 2.37 34.86 -11.95
CA GLU A 173 2.50 36.19 -11.33
C GLU A 173 3.63 36.22 -10.30
N SER A 174 3.75 35.17 -9.47
CA SER A 174 4.83 35.08 -8.47
C SER A 174 6.23 34.98 -9.09
N VAL A 175 6.37 34.28 -10.22
CA VAL A 175 7.64 34.17 -10.96
C VAL A 175 8.01 35.48 -11.65
N VAL A 176 7.03 36.21 -12.20
CA VAL A 176 7.27 37.54 -12.79
C VAL A 176 7.69 38.53 -11.71
N ARG A 177 7.04 38.50 -10.54
CA ARG A 177 7.36 39.39 -9.40
C ARG A 177 8.72 39.07 -8.76
N SER A 178 9.19 37.83 -8.82
CA SER A 178 10.53 37.46 -8.33
C SER A 178 11.66 37.74 -9.33
N SER A 179 11.31 37.92 -10.61
CA SER A 179 12.27 38.19 -11.68
C SER A 179 12.49 39.68 -11.95
N ASP A 180 11.83 40.57 -11.21
CA ASP A 180 11.99 42.02 -11.32
C ASP A 180 13.19 42.48 -10.45
N PRO A 181 14.36 42.82 -11.03
CA PRO A 181 15.52 43.25 -10.28
C PRO A 181 15.44 44.77 -10.14
N GLY A 182 14.57 45.28 -9.27
CA GLY A 182 14.48 46.73 -9.10
C GLY A 182 13.32 47.21 -8.24
N GLY A 183 13.52 47.21 -6.92
CA GLY A 183 12.59 47.89 -6.03
C GLY A 183 12.89 47.66 -4.56
N THR A 184 13.91 48.35 -4.04
CA THR A 184 14.09 48.51 -2.59
C THR A 184 12.83 49.18 -2.01
N GLN A 185 11.98 48.39 -1.33
CA GLN A 185 10.95 48.93 -0.44
C GLN A 185 10.90 48.10 0.85
N PRO A 186 10.97 48.72 2.04
CA PRO A 186 11.05 48.00 3.31
C PRO A 186 9.72 47.31 3.65
N PRO A 187 9.72 46.26 4.50
CA PRO A 187 8.56 45.40 4.68
C PRO A 187 7.44 46.11 5.44
N ALA A 188 6.26 46.17 4.82
CA ALA A 188 5.01 46.42 5.52
C ALA A 188 4.55 45.12 6.20
N VAL A 189 4.36 45.19 7.52
CA VAL A 189 3.85 44.09 8.36
C VAL A 189 2.42 43.77 7.93
N LEU A 190 2.22 42.60 7.31
CA LEU A 190 0.89 42.06 7.01
C LEU A 190 0.40 41.25 8.23
N THR A 191 -0.44 41.88 9.04
CA THR A 191 -1.23 41.22 10.08
C THR A 191 -2.31 40.36 9.41
N VAL A 192 -2.18 39.04 9.49
CA VAL A 192 -3.22 38.10 9.06
C VAL A 192 -4.31 38.04 10.14
N SER A 193 -5.47 38.65 9.88
CA SER A 193 -6.68 38.36 10.64
C SER A 193 -7.32 37.08 10.11
N ILE A 194 -7.30 36.02 10.91
CA ILE A 194 -8.07 34.79 10.68
C ILE A 194 -9.54 35.12 10.97
N GLY A 195 -10.31 35.41 9.93
CA GLY A 195 -11.76 35.53 9.99
C GLY A 195 -12.40 34.15 10.15
N ALA A 196 -13.21 33.99 11.19
CA ALA A 196 -13.96 32.79 11.51
C ALA A 196 -14.92 32.37 10.37
N VAL A 197 -14.79 31.12 9.90
CA VAL A 197 -15.82 30.47 9.07
C VAL A 197 -16.65 29.58 9.99
N GLY A 198 -17.80 30.10 10.40
CA GLY A 198 -18.85 29.37 11.10
C GLY A 198 -20.07 29.19 10.20
N ALA A 199 -20.40 27.92 9.95
CA ALA A 199 -21.72 27.31 9.78
C ALA A 199 -22.70 27.81 8.69
N ALA A 200 -23.06 26.90 7.78
CA ALA A 200 -24.46 26.69 7.38
C ALA A 200 -24.68 25.25 6.89
N VAL A 201 -25.10 24.39 7.82
CA VAL A 201 -25.90 23.18 7.53
C VAL A 201 -27.36 23.60 7.59
N ARG A 202 -28.11 23.32 6.53
CA ARG A 202 -29.55 23.03 6.59
C ARG A 202 -29.87 21.95 5.57
#